data_AF-A0A1M6YRP6-F1
#
_entry.id   AF-A0A1M6YRP6-F1
#
_cell.length_a   1.000
_cell.length_b   1.000
_cell.length_c   1.000
_cell.angle_alpha   90.00
_cell.angle_beta   90.00
_cell.angle_gamma   90.00
#
_symmetry.space_group_name_H-M   'P 1'
#
loop_
_entity.id
_entity.type
_entity.pdbx_description
1 polymer ?
#
loop_
_entity_poly.entity_id
_entity_poly.type
_entity_poly.pdbx_seq_one_letter_code
_entity_poly.pdbx_strand_id
1 'polypeptide(L)' 'MKRRLRAFCAFWYDFVVGDDWRIALGVVLALGATAGLVAAGVNAWWLPPVVVVALLALSLRGATRR' A
#
# COMPACT_ATOMS: atom_id res chain seq x y z
N MET A 1 6.83 -18.21 -24.44
CA MET A 1 6.07 -17.01 -24.04
C MET A 1 5.46 -17.09 -22.64
N LYS A 2 4.77 -18.19 -22.25
CA LYS A 2 4.12 -18.33 -20.92
C LYS A 2 5.02 -18.06 -19.71
N ARG A 3 6.31 -18.42 -19.78
CA ARG A 3 7.29 -18.22 -18.69
C ARG A 3 7.66 -16.76 -18.44
N ARG A 4 7.74 -15.94 -19.51
CA ARG A 4 8.06 -14.50 -19.39
C ARG A 4 6.87 -13.73 -18.82
N LEU A 5 5.65 -14.07 -19.24
CA LEU A 5 4.42 -13.47 -18.72
C LEU A 5 4.24 -13.79 -17.24
N ARG A 6 4.49 -15.04 -16.84
CA ARG A 6 4.42 -15.45 -15.43
C ARG A 6 5.49 -14.77 -14.57
N ALA A 7 6.71 -14.62 -15.05
CA ALA A 7 7.76 -13.88 -14.37
C ALA A 7 7.42 -12.38 -14.25
N PHE A 8 6.81 -11.81 -15.29
CA PHE A 8 6.37 -10.42 -15.27
C PHE A 8 5.25 -10.19 -14.24
N CYS A 9 4.21 -11.03 -14.22
CA CYS A 9 3.14 -10.94 -13.22
C CYS A 9 3.66 -11.21 -11.79
N ALA A 10 4.56 -12.17 -11.61
CA ALA A 10 5.18 -12.43 -10.32
C ALA A 10 6.04 -11.24 -9.86
N PHE A 11 6.79 -10.62 -10.77
CA PHE A 11 7.55 -9.41 -10.47
C PHE A 11 6.65 -8.24 -10.06
N TRP A 12 5.55 -8.00 -10.78
CA TRP A 12 4.59 -6.97 -10.39
C TRP A 12 3.90 -7.29 -9.06
N TYR A 13 3.64 -8.56 -8.77
CA TYR A 13 3.10 -8.99 -7.49
C TYR A 13 4.12 -8.77 -6.36
N ASP A 14 5.36 -9.24 -6.50
CA ASP A 14 6.44 -8.99 -5.52
C ASP A 14 6.77 -7.49 -5.38
N PHE A 15 6.62 -6.69 -6.43
CA PHE A 15 6.91 -5.26 -6.38
C PHE A 15 5.78 -4.45 -5.74
N VAL A 16 4.52 -4.76 -6.06
CA VAL A 16 3.34 -4.01 -5.58
C VAL A 16 2.84 -4.54 -4.23
N VAL A 17 2.90 -5.84 -4.03
CA VAL A 17 2.44 -6.52 -2.80
C VAL A 17 3.60 -6.72 -1.83
N GLY A 18 4.79 -7.07 -2.33
CA GLY A 18 5.94 -7.36 -1.49
C GLY A 18 5.73 -8.58 -0.60
N ASP A 19 6.55 -8.66 0.46
CA ASP A 19 6.50 -9.71 1.49
C ASP A 19 5.21 -9.66 2.34
N ASP A 20 4.47 -8.54 2.32
CA ASP A 20 3.35 -8.29 3.24
C ASP A 20 2.15 -7.61 2.55
N TRP A 21 1.16 -8.41 2.16
CA TRP A 21 -0.09 -7.98 1.48
C TRP A 21 -0.88 -6.89 2.22
N ARG A 22 -0.63 -6.74 3.52
CA ARG A 22 -1.25 -5.74 4.40
C ARG A 22 -0.86 -4.32 4.01
N ILE A 23 0.35 -4.12 3.49
CA ILE A 23 0.81 -2.80 3.02
C ILE A 23 0.04 -2.42 1.76
N ALA A 24 -0.07 -3.33 0.79
CA ALA A 24 -0.84 -3.11 -0.43
C ALA A 24 -2.31 -2.78 -0.13
N LEU A 25 -2.95 -3.54 0.77
CA LEU A 25 -4.31 -3.23 1.21
C LEU A 25 -4.41 -1.84 1.86
N GLY A 26 -3.45 -1.50 2.73
CA GLY A 26 -3.40 -0.20 3.38
C GLY A 26 -3.26 0.96 2.39
N VAL A 27 -2.46 0.80 1.33
CA VAL A 27 -2.33 1.80 0.25
C VAL A 27 -3.63 1.97 -0.51
N VAL A 28 -4.30 0.87 -0.89
CA VAL A 28 -5.60 0.93 -1.59
C VAL A 28 -6.65 1.64 -0.73
N LEU A 29 -6.72 1.32 0.56
CA LEU A 29 -7.63 1.97 1.50
C LEU A 29 -7.30 3.46 1.66
N ALA A 30 -6.02 3.83 1.72
CA ALA A 30 -5.60 5.22 1.84
C ALA A 30 -5.97 6.05 0.61
N LEU A 31 -5.75 5.50 -0.59
CA LEU A 31 -6.14 6.16 -1.84
C LEU A 31 -7.66 6.29 -1.94
N GLY A 32 -8.41 5.24 -1.60
CA GLY A 32 -9.87 5.28 -1.56
C GLY A 32 -10.42 6.31 -0.57
N ALA A 33 -9.85 6.37 0.64
CA ALA A 33 -10.22 7.36 1.65
C ALA A 33 -9.86 8.79 1.21
N THR A 34 -8.68 8.99 0.62
CA THR A 34 -8.26 10.29 0.06
C THR A 34 -9.24 10.75 -1.02
N ALA A 35 -9.59 9.86 -1.96
CA ALA A 35 -10.54 10.17 -3.03
C ALA A 35 -11.93 10.51 -2.47
N GLY A 36 -12.42 9.77 -1.48
CA GLY A 36 -13.69 10.05 -0.81
C GLY A 36 -13.70 11.39 -0.09
N LEU A 37 -12.62 11.73 0.62
CA LEU A 37 -12.48 13.01 1.32
C LEU A 37 -12.42 14.19 0.34
N VAL A 38 -11.66 14.06 -0.74
CA VAL A 38 -11.58 15.09 -1.78
C VAL A 38 -12.93 15.25 -2.48
N ALA A 39 -13.65 14.16 -2.78
CA ALA A 39 -15.00 14.22 -3.34
C ALA A 39 -16.01 14.89 -2.39
N ALA A 40 -15.81 14.79 -1.08
CA ALA A 40 -16.59 15.49 -0.06
C ALA A 40 -16.16 16.96 0.15
N GLY A 41 -15.19 17.47 -0.63
CA GLY A 41 -14.69 18.85 -0.53
C GLY A 41 -13.66 19.08 0.58
N VAL A 42 -13.16 18.01 1.22
CA VAL A 42 -12.12 18.10 2.25
C VAL A 42 -10.74 18.10 1.61
N ASN A 43 -9.89 19.04 1.99
CA ASN A 43 -8.49 19.06 1.57
C ASN A 43 -7.70 17.97 2.31
N ALA A 44 -7.63 16.77 1.72
CA ALA A 44 -7.06 15.56 2.31
C ALA A 44 -5.53 15.45 2.21
N TRP A 45 -4.80 16.54 2.01
CA TRP A 45 -3.34 16.54 1.87
C TRP A 45 -2.59 15.87 3.03
N TRP A 46 -3.18 15.85 4.22
CA TRP A 46 -2.62 15.27 5.44
C TRP A 46 -2.80 13.74 5.52
N LEU A 47 -3.75 13.16 4.79
CA LEU A 47 -4.09 11.75 4.93
C LEU A 47 -3.01 10.83 4.35
N PRO A 48 -2.48 11.04 3.13
CA PRO A 48 -1.38 10.23 2.60
C PRO A 48 -0.15 10.16 3.51
N PRO A 49 0.42 11.27 4.04
CA PRO A 49 1.59 11.17 4.92
C PRO A 49 1.28 10.46 6.24
N VAL A 50 0.08 10.65 6.83
CA VAL A 50 -0.33 9.93 8.05
C VAL A 50 -0.40 8.42 7.80
N VAL A 51 -1.00 8.01 6.68
CA VAL A 51 -1.07 6.59 6.30
C VAL A 51 0.32 6.02 6.09
N VAL A 52 1.22 6.72 5.40
CA VAL A 52 2.60 6.26 5.17
C VAL A 52 3.33 6.02 6.50
N VAL A 53 3.22 6.95 7.44
CA VAL A 53 3.83 6.80 8.78
C VAL A 53 3.22 5.61 9.54
N ALA A 54 1.90 5.45 9.49
CA ALA A 54 1.22 4.33 10.14
C ALA A 54 1.63 2.97 9.55
N LEU A 55 1.71 2.86 8.22
CA LEU A 55 2.16 1.65 7.52
C LEU A 55 3.62 1.32 7.85
N LEU A 56 4.50 2.32 7.87
CA LEU A 56 5.88 2.14 8.30
C LEU A 56 5.98 1.65 9.74
N ALA A 57 5.23 2.26 10.66
CA ALA A 57 5.22 1.85 12.06
C ALA A 57 4.72 0.40 12.23
N LEU A 58 3.70 -0.01 11.48
CA LEU A 58 3.19 -1.38 11.48
C LEU A 58 4.21 -2.37 10.90
N SER A 59 4.87 -2.01 9.80
CA SER A 59 5.91 -2.83 9.17
C SER A 59 7.11 -3.01 10.11
N LEU A 60 7.58 -1.92 10.74
CA LEU A 60 8.65 -1.95 11.74
C LEU A 60 8.29 -2.79 12.97
N ARG A 61 7.04 -2.67 13.47
CA ARG A 61 6.54 -3.51 14.57
C ARG A 61 6.48 -4.99 14.21
N GLY A 62 6.20 -5.32 12.94
CA GLY A 62 6.25 -6.69 12.43
C GLY A 62 7.66 -7.24 12.38
N ALA A 63 8.62 -6.43 11.92
CA ALA A 63 10.03 -6.80 11.82
C ALA A 63 10.72 -6.93 13.18
N THR A 64 10.35 -6.12 14.17
CA THR A 64 10.95 -6.16 15.53
C THR A 64 10.34 -7.20 16.47
N ARG A 65 9.21 -7.82 16.11
CA ARG A 65 8.59 -8.92 16.89
C ARG A 65 8.89 -10.32 16.35
N ARG A 66 9.66 -10.44 15.27
CA ARG A 66 10.22 -11.70 14.78
C ARG A 66 11.63 -11.87 15.32
#